data_AF-A0A497G5F5-F1
#
_entry.id   AF-A0A497G5F5-F1
#
_cell.length_a   1.000
_cell.length_b   1.000
_cell.length_c   1.000
_cell.angle_alpha   90.00
_cell.angle_beta   90.00
_cell.angle_gamma   90.00
#
_symmetry.space_group_name_H-M   'P 1'
#
loop_
_entity.id
_entity.type
_entity.pdbx_description
1 polymer ?
#
loop_
_entity_poly.entity_id
_entity_poly.type
_entity_poly.pdbx_seq_one_letter_code
_entity_poly.pdbx_strand_id
1 'polypeptide(L)' 'MVIGERMEMANNNSKRTQIVSFHIPNALLDALDQLVQIGVFNNRSEAIRTALSRLVLEYASAFKDRKRGMVISFG' A
#
# COMPACT_ATOMS: atom_id res chain seq x y z
N MET A 1 -38.16 -9.61 -24.17
CA MET A 1 -37.46 -8.31 -24.12
C MET A 1 -36.77 -8.26 -22.76
N VAL A 2 -35.57 -8.84 -22.70
CA VAL A 2 -34.26 -8.18 -22.42
C VAL A 2 -34.20 -7.70 -20.96
N ILE A 3 -33.17 -7.91 -20.15
CA ILE A 3 -31.76 -8.32 -20.25
C ILE A 3 -31.43 -8.78 -18.81
N GLY A 4 -30.48 -9.68 -18.58
CA GLY A 4 -29.15 -9.23 -18.18
C GLY A 4 -29.09 -8.87 -16.68
N GLU A 5 -28.19 -9.36 -15.85
CA GLU A 5 -26.90 -9.97 -16.06
C GLU A 5 -26.55 -10.70 -14.77
N ARG A 6 -25.67 -11.67 -14.93
CA ARG A 6 -25.04 -12.46 -13.88
C ARG A 6 -24.40 -11.51 -12.85
N MET A 7 -24.91 -11.47 -11.63
CA MET A 7 -24.15 -10.93 -10.49
C MET A 7 -23.16 -12.01 -10.03
N GLU A 8 -22.09 -12.19 -10.81
CA GLU A 8 -20.86 -12.80 -10.31
C GLU A 8 -20.26 -11.86 -9.25
N MET A 9 -20.66 -12.06 -8.00
CA MET A 9 -19.93 -11.51 -6.86
C MET A 9 -18.68 -12.36 -6.60
N ALA A 10 -17.83 -12.51 -7.62
CA ALA A 10 -16.45 -12.84 -7.40
C ALA A 10 -15.78 -11.57 -6.89
N ASN A 11 -15.85 -11.34 -5.57
CA ASN A 11 -14.84 -10.53 -4.91
C ASN A 11 -13.51 -11.28 -5.03
N ASN A 12 -12.93 -11.21 -6.23
CA ASN A 12 -11.55 -11.55 -6.48
C ASN A 12 -10.72 -10.46 -5.81
N ASN A 13 -10.66 -10.51 -4.47
CA ASN A 13 -9.57 -10.00 -3.66
C ASN A 13 -8.31 -10.86 -3.94
N SER A 14 -8.03 -11.02 -5.23
CA SER A 14 -6.77 -11.47 -5.76
C SER A 14 -5.79 -10.38 -5.34
N LYS A 15 -4.89 -10.74 -4.43
CA LYS A 15 -3.75 -9.92 -4.00
C LYS A 15 -2.86 -9.66 -5.22
N ARG A 16 -3.32 -8.83 -6.14
CA ARG A 16 -2.67 -8.59 -7.42
C ARG A 16 -1.64 -7.50 -7.19
N THR A 17 -0.37 -7.86 -7.35
CA THR A 17 0.70 -6.86 -7.38
C THR A 17 0.44 -5.91 -8.54
N GLN A 18 0.30 -4.63 -8.22
CA GLN A 18 0.22 -3.55 -9.22
C GLN A 18 1.61 -2.94 -9.40
N ILE A 19 2.00 -2.73 -10.65
CA ILE A 19 3.23 -2.02 -11.02
C ILE A 19 2.87 -0.56 -11.19
N VAL A 20 3.61 0.31 -10.52
CA VAL A 20 3.42 1.77 -10.59
C VAL A 20 4.75 2.42 -10.95
N SER A 21 4.67 3.46 -11.79
CA SER A 21 5.82 4.28 -12.18
C SER A 21 5.64 5.68 -11.59
N PHE A 22 6.70 6.22 -11.00
CA PHE A 22 6.71 7.55 -10.41
C PHE A 22 8.10 8.16 -10.50
N HIS A 23 8.16 9.48 -10.42
CA HIS A 23 9.41 10.22 -10.46
C HIS A 23 9.92 10.44 -9.03
N ILE A 24 11.23 10.24 -8.82
CA ILE A 24 11.91 10.54 -7.56
C ILE A 24 13.22 11.29 -7.83
N PRO A 25 13.71 12.07 -6.86
CA PRO A 25 15.04 12.64 -6.93
C PRO A 25 16.11 11.55 -7.06
N ASN A 26 17.11 11.78 -7.93
CA ASN A 26 18.19 10.81 -8.18
C ASN A 26 18.94 10.43 -6.90
N ALA A 27 19.21 11.39 -6.00
CA ALA A 27 19.88 11.12 -4.73
C ALA A 27 19.14 10.07 -3.86
N LEU A 28 17.81 10.04 -3.92
CA LEU A 28 17.02 9.04 -3.20
C LEU A 28 17.07 7.67 -3.89
N LEU A 29 17.09 7.66 -5.23
CA LEU A 29 17.26 6.45 -6.01
C LEU A 29 18.63 5.82 -5.73
N ASP A 30 19.68 6.64 -5.69
CA ASP A 30 21.05 6.19 -5.41
C ASP A 30 21.17 5.58 -4.00
N ALA A 31 20.51 6.19 -3.01
CA ALA A 31 20.44 5.63 -1.65
C ALA A 31 19.70 4.28 -1.63
N LEU A 32 18.60 4.14 -2.38
CA LEU A 32 17.90 2.85 -2.53
C LEU A 32 18.79 1.80 -3.20
N ASP A 33 19.55 2.18 -4.23
CA ASP A 33 20.47 1.28 -4.93
C ASP A 33 21.60 0.81 -4.04
N GLN A 34 22.17 1.69 -3.22
CA GLN A 34 23.18 1.29 -2.25
C GLN A 34 22.65 0.22 -1.30
N LEU A 35 21.43 0.38 -0.79
CA LEU A 35 20.80 -0.61 0.10
C LEU A 35 20.60 -1.97 -0.57
N VAL A 36 20.29 -1.99 -1.87
CA VAL A 36 20.20 -3.23 -2.65
C VAL A 36 21.59 -3.82 -2.88
N GLN A 37 22.58 -2.99 -3.24
CA GLN A 37 23.94 -3.42 -3.54
C GLN A 37 24.65 -4.05 -2.34
N ILE A 38 24.44 -3.52 -1.13
CA ILE A 38 25.01 -4.08 0.10
C ILE A 38 24.22 -5.29 0.62
N GLY A 39 23.16 -5.71 -0.08
CA GLY A 39 22.38 -6.91 0.22
C GLY A 39 21.33 -6.75 1.32
N VAL A 40 20.98 -5.52 1.73
CA VAL A 40 19.89 -5.30 2.70
C VAL A 40 18.53 -5.61 2.10
N PHE A 41 18.34 -5.38 0.80
CA PHE A 41 17.13 -5.73 0.06
C PHE A 41 17.48 -6.40 -1.27
N ASN A 42 16.61 -7.27 -1.79
CA ASN A 42 16.88 -7.96 -3.06
C ASN A 42 16.65 -7.04 -4.28
N ASN A 43 15.79 -6.04 -4.15
CA ASN A 43 15.49 -5.07 -5.20
C ASN A 43 14.85 -3.78 -4.64
N ARG A 44 14.80 -2.74 -5.50
CA ARG A 44 14.19 -1.43 -5.17
C ARG A 44 12.73 -1.57 -4.72
N SER A 45 11.93 -2.40 -5.40
CA SER A 45 10.51 -2.58 -5.09
C SER A 45 10.28 -3.17 -3.70
N GLU A 46 11.16 -4.06 -3.24
CA GLU A 46 11.12 -4.61 -1.88
C GLU A 46 11.49 -3.57 -0.82
N ALA A 47 12.54 -2.80 -1.08
CA ALA A 47 12.96 -1.69 -0.21
C ALA A 47 11.82 -0.67 -0.04
N ILE A 48 11.22 -0.23 -1.16
CA ILE A 48 10.10 0.72 -1.18
C ILE A 48 8.87 0.16 -0.47
N ARG A 49 8.51 -1.11 -0.74
CA ARG A 49 7.35 -1.76 -0.09
C ARG A 49 7.55 -1.85 1.42
N THR A 50 8.75 -2.14 1.88
CA THR A 50 9.09 -2.21 3.30
C THR A 50 9.00 -0.84 3.95
N ALA A 51 9.56 0.19 3.32
CA ALA A 51 9.47 1.57 3.80
C ALA A 51 8.01 2.04 3.89
N LEU A 52 7.20 1.81 2.84
CA LEU A 52 5.77 2.15 2.83
C LEU A 52 4.98 1.37 3.88
N SER A 53 5.25 0.07 4.06
CA SER A 53 4.58 -0.74 5.08
C SER A 53 4.86 -0.19 6.48
N ARG A 54 6.12 0.12 6.79
CA ARG A 54 6.51 0.74 8.06
C ARG A 54 5.84 2.09 8.26
N LEU A 55 5.86 2.95 7.24
CA LEU A 55 5.22 4.25 7.25
C LEU A 55 3.73 4.13 7.53
N VAL A 56 3.01 3.29 6.79
CA VAL A 56 1.58 3.08 6.98
C VAL A 56 1.28 2.53 8.37
N LEU A 57 2.08 1.61 8.91
CA LEU A 57 1.89 1.08 10.26
C LEU A 57 2.10 2.14 11.34
N GLU A 58 3.14 2.97 11.18
CA GLU A 58 3.45 4.10 12.08
C GLU A 58 2.34 5.15 12.08
N TYR A 59 1.76 5.45 10.92
CA TYR A 59 0.60 6.31 10.86
C TYR A 59 -0.67 5.62 11.33
N ALA A 60 -0.89 4.34 11.01
CA ALA A 60 -2.11 3.63 11.36
C ALA A 60 -2.32 3.52 12.87
N SER A 61 -1.24 3.44 13.67
CA SER A 61 -1.35 3.58 15.13
C SER A 61 -1.87 4.97 15.51
N ALA A 62 -1.35 6.04 14.90
CA ALA A 62 -1.84 7.41 15.10
C ALA A 62 -3.29 7.62 14.60
N PHE A 63 -3.73 6.90 13.55
CA PHE A 63 -5.10 6.96 13.04
C PHE A 63 -6.08 6.07 13.83
N LYS A 64 -5.63 5.01 14.51
CA LYS A 64 -6.47 4.14 15.35
C LYS A 64 -7.08 4.87 16.54
N ASP A 65 -6.39 5.88 17.08
CA ASP A 65 -6.92 6.71 18.17
C ASP A 65 -8.04 7.65 17.70
N ARG A 66 -8.07 8.04 16.42
CA ARG A 66 -9.15 8.90 15.89
C ARG A 66 -10.45 8.16 15.60
N LYS A 67 -10.41 6.86 15.28
CA LYS A 67 -11.64 6.08 14.99
C LYS A 67 -12.44 5.68 16.23
N ARG A 68 -11.87 5.76 17.45
CA ARG A 68 -12.62 5.53 18.70
C ARG A 68 -13.51 6.71 19.12
N GLY A 69 -13.31 7.90 18.55
CA GLY A 69 -14.15 9.08 18.81
C GLY A 69 -15.37 9.22 17.89
N MET A 70 -15.56 8.32 16.91
CA MET A 70 -16.63 8.42 15.92
C MET A 70 -17.56 7.20 15.96
N VAL A 71 -18.07 6.91 17.15
CA VAL A 71 -19.38 6.29 17.34
C VAL A 71 -20.30 7.38 17.90
N ILE A 72 -20.67 8.32 17.04
CA ILE A 72 -21.68 9.33 17.38
C ILE A 72 -23.02 8.59 17.32
N SER A 73 -23.66 8.55 18.48
CA SER A 73 -25.02 8.12 18.72
C SER A 73 -25.97 8.63 17.62
N PHE A 74 -26.68 7.72 16.98
CA PHE A 74 -27.99 8.02 16.44
C PHE A 74 -29.00 7.61 17.51
N GLY A 75 -29.55 8.62 18.18
CA GLY A 75 -30.81 8.51 18.91
C GLY A 75 -31.99 8.60 17.95
#